data_AF-A0A4Y3KG83-F1
#
_entry.id   AF-A0A4Y3KG83-F1
#
_cell.length_a   1.000
_cell.length_b   1.000
_cell.length_c   1.000
_cell.angle_alpha   90.00
_cell.angle_beta   90.00
_cell.angle_gamma   90.00
#
_symmetry.space_group_name_H-M   'P 1'
#
loop_
_entity.id
_entity.type
_entity.pdbx_description
1 polymer ?
#
loop_
_entity_poly.entity_id
_entity_poly.type
_entity_poly.pdbx_seq_one_letter_code
_entity_poly.pdbx_strand_id
1 'polypeptide(L)'
;MADAREHDILTAPGATGPTQTTDAARPDDAVTHLAAPDPLNDPAAVLDAALPAPVERPSTVATDLALVATFAAFLAVCAIIPGIPTGTGVPVTLQTFGVVLAGLVLGWRRGTLAVLLYLAVGLAGVPVFSGGASGLAVLAGPSAGYLVAFPFAAALAGWLAGAARTATGQARYLVLVASGVIGTALTIHPAGIVGMARYFHVDVSEAFGWGAVYFPGDVVKNLLAAGVATAVFAHYPDLLRRRR
;
A
#
# COMPACT_ATOMS: atom_id res chain seq x y z
N MET A 1 58.27 58.26 56.81
CA MET A 1 57.77 58.73 55.49
C MET A 1 58.24 57.72 54.47
N ALA A 2 57.29 57.02 53.82
CA ALA A 2 57.31 56.42 52.47
C ALA A 2 58.69 56.08 51.84
N ASP A 3 58.93 54.99 51.09
CA ASP A 3 58.18 53.97 50.36
C ASP A 3 59.28 53.40 49.43
N ALA A 4 59.50 52.10 49.23
CA ALA A 4 58.99 51.26 48.13
C ALA A 4 60.21 50.47 47.60
N ARG A 5 60.16 49.13 47.66
CA ARG A 5 59.94 48.18 46.54
C ARG A 5 61.24 47.76 45.83
N GLU A 6 61.66 46.50 46.03
CA GLU A 6 61.39 45.31 45.18
C GLU A 6 62.55 45.11 44.18
N HIS A 7 63.11 43.94 43.86
CA HIS A 7 62.79 42.52 44.05
C HIS A 7 64.11 41.74 44.20
N ASP A 8 64.13 40.70 45.02
CA ASP A 8 65.30 39.83 45.17
C ASP A 8 64.92 38.35 45.41
N ILE A 9 65.83 37.48 44.99
CA ILE A 9 66.11 36.10 45.45
C ILE A 9 65.18 34.94 45.06
N LEU A 10 65.55 34.28 43.96
CA LEU A 10 66.05 32.89 43.91
C LEU A 10 65.83 32.02 45.17
N THR A 11 64.87 31.09 45.18
CA THR A 11 64.92 29.97 46.15
C THR A 11 64.44 28.65 45.54
N ALA A 12 65.28 27.63 45.71
CA ALA A 12 65.08 26.24 45.33
C ALA A 12 64.03 25.53 46.23
N PRO A 13 63.47 24.39 45.81
CA PRO A 13 62.31 23.79 46.46
C PRO A 13 62.68 22.78 47.56
N GLY A 14 62.03 22.91 48.70
CA GLY A 14 61.82 21.86 49.69
C GLY A 14 60.40 21.97 50.25
N ALA A 15 59.70 20.83 50.38
CA ALA A 15 58.61 20.52 51.32
C ALA A 15 57.55 19.54 50.76
N THR A 16 57.59 18.31 51.25
CA THR A 16 56.50 17.54 51.92
C THR A 16 55.02 17.65 51.48
N GLY A 17 54.40 16.47 51.23
CA GLY A 17 52.94 16.17 51.26
C GLY A 17 52.22 16.33 49.90
N PRO A 18 51.19 15.52 49.50
CA PRO A 18 49.99 15.13 50.29
C PRO A 18 49.59 13.61 50.16
N THR A 19 48.94 13.00 51.16
CA THR A 19 47.48 12.76 51.31
C THR A 19 46.89 11.67 50.39
N GLN A 20 46.41 10.58 51.01
CA GLN A 20 45.48 9.61 50.40
C GLN A 20 44.18 10.32 49.97
N THR A 21 43.79 10.17 48.71
CA THR A 21 42.40 10.38 48.29
C THR A 21 42.03 9.34 47.23
N THR A 22 41.14 8.45 47.64
CA THR A 22 40.11 7.73 46.89
C THR A 22 40.03 8.09 45.40
N ASP A 23 40.41 7.18 44.50
CA ASP A 23 40.01 7.25 43.09
C ASP A 23 38.74 6.42 42.89
N ALA A 24 37.78 7.06 42.25
CA ALA A 24 36.40 6.67 42.13
C ALA A 24 36.20 5.65 41.01
N ALA A 25 35.17 4.82 41.17
CA ALA A 25 34.69 3.87 40.19
C ALA A 25 34.51 4.51 38.79
N ARG A 26 35.05 3.85 37.75
CA ARG A 26 34.65 4.06 36.36
C ARG A 26 33.55 3.04 36.00
N PRO A 27 32.38 3.47 35.49
CA PRO A 27 31.25 2.59 35.22
C PRO A 27 31.27 2.11 33.78
N ASP A 28 31.86 0.95 33.46
CA ASP A 28 31.73 0.35 32.12
C ASP A 28 31.86 -1.20 32.06
N ASP A 29 32.18 -1.90 33.15
CA ASP A 29 32.54 -3.33 33.07
C ASP A 29 31.38 -4.31 33.35
N ALA A 30 30.16 -3.81 33.51
CA ALA A 30 28.97 -4.64 33.74
C ALA A 30 28.25 -4.98 32.42
N VAL A 31 28.98 -5.57 31.46
CA VAL A 31 28.31 -6.26 30.33
C VAL A 31 28.01 -7.67 30.79
N THR A 32 26.74 -7.89 31.14
CA THR A 32 26.10 -9.17 31.34
C THR A 32 26.55 -10.18 30.27
N HIS A 33 27.36 -11.16 30.66
CA HIS A 33 27.49 -12.41 29.94
C HIS A 33 26.13 -13.13 30.00
N LEU A 34 25.23 -12.81 29.07
CA LEU A 34 24.05 -13.63 28.80
C LEU A 34 24.57 -14.94 28.21
N ALA A 35 24.69 -15.96 29.07
CA ALA A 35 25.03 -17.31 28.65
C ALA A 35 24.09 -17.70 27.49
N ALA A 36 24.67 -18.21 26.40
CA ALA A 36 23.88 -18.81 25.34
C ALA A 36 22.96 -19.87 25.95
N PRO A 37 21.65 -19.88 25.65
CA PRO A 37 20.73 -20.84 26.23
C PRO A 37 21.23 -22.26 25.98
N ASP A 38 21.31 -23.07 27.04
CA ASP A 38 21.71 -24.47 26.97
C ASP A 38 20.72 -25.22 26.06
N PRO A 39 21.16 -25.74 24.90
CA PRO A 39 20.27 -26.42 23.96
C PRO A 39 19.63 -27.67 24.56
N LEU A 40 20.11 -28.19 25.69
CA LEU A 40 19.49 -29.35 26.36
C LEU A 40 18.25 -29.01 27.18
N ASN A 41 17.96 -27.72 27.44
CA ASN A 41 16.89 -27.30 28.35
C ASN A 41 15.64 -26.75 27.62
N ASP A 42 15.69 -26.64 26.30
CA ASP A 42 14.56 -26.20 25.47
C ASP A 42 14.35 -27.15 24.27
N PRO A 43 13.49 -28.17 24.41
CA PRO A 43 13.21 -29.11 23.33
C PRO A 43 12.56 -28.44 22.10
N ALA A 44 11.92 -27.27 22.27
CA ALA A 44 11.38 -26.51 21.14
C ALA A 44 12.50 -25.82 20.35
N ALA A 45 13.52 -25.27 21.03
CA ALA A 45 14.70 -24.69 20.38
C ALA A 45 15.52 -25.74 19.60
N VAL A 46 15.62 -26.96 20.13
CA VAL A 46 16.26 -28.09 19.43
C VAL A 46 15.46 -28.49 18.20
N LEU A 47 14.14 -28.53 18.31
CA LEU A 47 13.26 -28.85 17.19
C LEU A 47 13.32 -27.78 16.10
N ASP A 48 13.29 -26.50 16.46
CA ASP A 48 13.41 -25.38 15.53
C ASP A 48 14.79 -25.32 14.86
N ALA A 49 15.86 -25.69 15.57
CA ALA A 49 17.20 -25.82 14.99
C ALA A 49 17.35 -27.06 14.09
N ALA A 50 16.59 -28.12 14.37
CA ALA A 50 16.59 -29.36 13.59
C ALA A 50 15.70 -29.30 12.34
N LEU A 51 14.71 -28.39 12.33
CA LEU A 51 13.85 -28.20 11.17
C LEU A 51 14.59 -27.39 10.09
N PRO A 52 14.64 -27.88 8.85
CA PRO A 52 15.21 -27.10 7.75
C PRO A 52 14.47 -25.77 7.64
N ALA A 53 15.24 -24.68 7.45
CA ALA A 53 14.68 -23.34 7.31
C ALA A 53 13.49 -23.34 6.33
N PRO A 54 12.38 -22.65 6.64
CA PRO A 54 11.21 -22.61 5.78
C PRO A 54 11.61 -22.26 4.34
N VAL A 55 11.43 -23.19 3.41
CA VAL A 55 11.78 -22.99 2.01
C VAL A 55 10.79 -21.98 1.43
N GLU A 56 11.19 -20.72 1.30
CA GLU A 56 10.43 -19.71 0.56
C GLU A 56 10.43 -20.07 -0.93
N ARG A 57 9.46 -20.88 -1.37
CA ARG A 57 9.30 -21.16 -2.81
C ARG A 57 8.83 -19.89 -3.53
N PRO A 58 9.48 -19.40 -4.59
CA PRO A 58 9.01 -18.26 -5.38
C PRO A 58 7.60 -18.50 -5.95
N SER A 59 6.81 -17.43 -6.14
CA SER A 59 5.55 -17.57 -6.91
C SER A 59 5.89 -17.96 -8.35
N THR A 60 5.29 -19.04 -8.84
CA THR A 60 5.51 -19.48 -10.22
C THR A 60 4.77 -18.56 -11.20
N VAL A 61 5.22 -18.51 -12.45
CA VAL A 61 4.52 -17.79 -13.53
C VAL A 61 3.07 -18.26 -13.67
N ALA A 62 2.82 -19.56 -13.47
CA ALA A 62 1.47 -20.13 -13.51
C ALA A 62 0.57 -19.56 -12.41
N THR A 63 1.08 -19.40 -11.18
CA THR A 63 0.35 -18.77 -10.06
C THR A 63 0.01 -17.32 -10.37
N ASP A 64 0.96 -16.56 -10.93
CA ASP A 64 0.77 -15.15 -11.26
C ASP A 64 -0.29 -14.98 -12.36
N LEU A 65 -0.24 -15.82 -13.40
CA LEU A 65 -1.25 -15.86 -14.45
C LEU A 65 -2.63 -16.21 -13.91
N ALA A 66 -2.72 -17.23 -13.04
CA ALA A 66 -3.99 -17.63 -12.44
C ALA A 66 -4.61 -16.51 -11.60
N LEU A 67 -3.81 -15.80 -10.80
CA LEU A 67 -4.27 -14.65 -10.02
C LEU A 67 -4.75 -13.51 -10.91
N VAL A 68 -3.98 -13.15 -11.94
CA VAL A 68 -4.31 -12.11 -12.91
C VAL A 68 -5.60 -12.44 -13.65
N ALA A 69 -5.74 -13.67 -14.16
CA ALA A 69 -6.93 -14.11 -14.88
C ALA A 69 -8.17 -14.16 -13.97
N THR A 70 -8.03 -14.67 -12.74
CA THR A 70 -9.13 -14.75 -11.77
C THR A 70 -9.63 -13.36 -11.39
N PHE A 71 -8.74 -12.41 -11.13
CA PHE A 71 -9.13 -11.03 -10.81
C PHE A 71 -9.70 -10.28 -12.01
N ALA A 72 -9.19 -10.53 -13.22
CA ALA A 72 -9.77 -9.97 -14.45
C ALA A 72 -11.22 -10.48 -14.67
N ALA A 73 -11.45 -11.78 -14.46
CA ALA A 73 -12.80 -12.37 -14.52
C ALA A 73 -13.72 -11.82 -13.42
N PHE A 74 -13.21 -11.72 -12.18
CA PHE A 74 -13.94 -11.10 -11.08
C PHE A 74 -14.34 -9.65 -11.39
N LEU A 75 -13.42 -8.84 -11.91
CA LEU A 75 -13.69 -7.48 -12.35
C LEU A 75 -14.77 -7.43 -13.45
N ALA A 76 -14.72 -8.35 -14.41
CA ALA A 76 -15.76 -8.47 -15.44
C ALA A 76 -17.15 -8.76 -14.83
N VAL A 77 -17.23 -9.68 -13.86
CA VAL A 77 -18.49 -9.96 -13.15
C VAL A 77 -18.98 -8.71 -12.42
N CYS A 78 -18.11 -7.99 -11.70
CA CYS A 78 -18.47 -6.74 -11.05
C CYS A 78 -18.96 -5.65 -12.02
N ALA A 79 -18.49 -5.66 -13.26
CA ALA A 79 -18.87 -4.71 -14.29
C ALA A 79 -20.22 -5.02 -14.94
N ILE A 80 -20.53 -6.31 -15.15
CA ILE A 80 -21.75 -6.75 -15.83
C ILE A 80 -22.97 -6.67 -14.90
N ILE A 81 -22.79 -6.71 -13.58
CA ILE A 81 -23.88 -6.46 -12.62
C ILE A 81 -24.57 -5.14 -12.97
N PRO A 82 -25.91 -5.14 -13.18
CA PRO A 82 -26.64 -3.94 -13.58
C PRO A 82 -26.38 -2.77 -12.63
N GLY A 83 -25.82 -1.69 -13.18
CA GLY A 83 -25.59 -0.47 -12.43
C GLY A 83 -26.85 0.37 -12.31
N ILE A 84 -26.82 1.34 -11.39
CA ILE A 84 -27.88 2.34 -11.28
C ILE A 84 -27.69 3.36 -12.42
N PRO A 85 -28.66 3.52 -13.33
CA PRO A 85 -28.54 4.48 -14.42
C PRO A 85 -28.35 5.90 -13.90
N THR A 86 -27.56 6.69 -14.63
CA THR A 86 -27.37 8.11 -14.38
C THR A 86 -27.83 8.91 -15.60
N GLY A 87 -28.12 10.20 -15.41
CA GLY A 87 -28.53 11.09 -16.52
C GLY A 87 -27.46 11.30 -17.59
N THR A 88 -26.20 10.88 -17.36
CA THR A 88 -25.07 11.09 -18.28
C THR A 88 -24.68 9.86 -19.08
N GLY A 89 -25.47 8.79 -19.02
CA GLY A 89 -25.20 7.55 -19.76
C GLY A 89 -24.04 6.71 -19.20
N VAL A 90 -23.52 7.07 -18.01
CA VAL A 90 -22.48 6.30 -17.30
C VAL A 90 -23.09 5.74 -16.01
N PRO A 91 -23.52 4.48 -15.97
CA PRO A 91 -24.21 3.94 -14.80
C PRO A 91 -23.25 3.78 -13.61
N VAL A 92 -23.79 3.90 -12.39
CA VAL A 92 -23.06 3.59 -11.15
C VAL A 92 -22.97 2.07 -11.01
N THR A 93 -21.78 1.48 -11.20
CA THR A 93 -21.56 0.02 -11.14
C THR A 93 -20.66 -0.43 -9.99
N LEU A 94 -20.51 -1.74 -9.81
CA LEU A 94 -19.51 -2.37 -8.93
C LEU A 94 -18.12 -2.47 -9.57
N GLN A 95 -17.93 -1.98 -10.80
CA GLN A 95 -16.68 -2.12 -11.56
C GLN A 95 -15.48 -1.46 -10.85
N THR A 96 -15.63 -0.23 -10.35
CA THR A 96 -14.53 0.48 -9.67
C THR A 96 -14.09 -0.21 -8.38
N PHE A 97 -15.01 -0.90 -7.69
CA PHE A 97 -14.67 -1.75 -6.55
C PHE A 97 -13.75 -2.90 -6.96
N GLY A 98 -14.05 -3.59 -8.07
CA GLY A 98 -13.20 -4.67 -8.58
C GLY A 98 -11.80 -4.19 -8.97
N VAL A 99 -11.70 -3.01 -9.59
CA VAL A 99 -10.42 -2.38 -9.98
C VAL A 99 -9.56 -2.10 -8.76
N VAL A 100 -10.12 -1.42 -7.76
CA VAL A 100 -9.38 -1.10 -6.53
C VAL A 100 -9.01 -2.37 -5.78
N LEU A 101 -9.94 -3.31 -5.62
CA LEU A 101 -9.67 -4.56 -4.91
C LEU A 101 -8.54 -5.35 -5.55
N ALA A 102 -8.46 -5.39 -6.90
CA ALA A 102 -7.34 -6.01 -7.61
C ALA A 102 -6.00 -5.37 -7.24
N GLY A 103 -5.93 -4.04 -7.22
CA GLY A 103 -4.74 -3.31 -6.78
C GLY A 103 -4.39 -3.60 -5.31
N LEU A 104 -5.37 -3.49 -4.41
CA LEU A 104 -5.17 -3.69 -2.98
C LEU A 104 -4.66 -5.10 -2.65
N VAL A 105 -5.25 -6.14 -3.26
CA VAL A 105 -4.94 -7.55 -2.95
C VAL A 105 -3.70 -8.04 -3.67
N LEU A 106 -3.57 -7.76 -4.97
CA LEU A 106 -2.50 -8.32 -5.80
C LEU A 106 -1.22 -7.45 -5.83
N GLY A 107 -1.31 -6.19 -5.40
CA GLY A 107 -0.25 -5.19 -5.53
C GLY A 107 -0.27 -4.47 -6.87
N TRP A 108 0.65 -3.51 -7.04
CA TRP A 108 0.63 -2.60 -8.20
C TRP A 108 0.93 -3.32 -9.52
N ARG A 109 1.76 -4.37 -9.54
CA ARG A 109 2.08 -5.06 -10.81
C ARG A 109 0.95 -5.96 -11.25
N ARG A 110 0.61 -6.94 -10.41
CA ARG A 110 -0.38 -7.97 -10.73
C ARG A 110 -1.80 -7.40 -10.80
N GLY A 111 -2.13 -6.43 -9.93
CA GLY A 111 -3.42 -5.73 -9.99
C GLY A 111 -3.59 -4.97 -11.31
N THR A 112 -2.56 -4.23 -11.73
CA THR A 112 -2.58 -3.53 -13.03
C THR A 112 -2.68 -4.50 -14.20
N LEU A 113 -1.94 -5.62 -14.17
CA LEU A 113 -2.04 -6.65 -15.21
C LEU A 113 -3.44 -7.27 -15.29
N ALA A 114 -4.11 -7.50 -14.15
CA ALA A 114 -5.49 -8.01 -14.13
C ALA A 114 -6.46 -7.01 -14.78
N VAL A 115 -6.31 -5.73 -14.49
CA VAL A 115 -7.12 -4.68 -15.11
C VAL A 115 -6.80 -4.51 -16.59
N LEU A 116 -5.53 -4.57 -16.99
CA LEU A 116 -5.14 -4.54 -18.40
C LEU A 116 -5.69 -5.73 -19.17
N LEU A 117 -5.65 -6.93 -18.59
CA LEU A 117 -6.26 -8.12 -19.18
C LEU A 117 -7.77 -7.94 -19.36
N TYR A 118 -8.45 -7.43 -18.34
CA TYR A 118 -9.87 -7.07 -18.42
C TYR A 118 -10.17 -6.11 -19.58
N LEU A 119 -9.40 -5.03 -19.69
CA LEU A 119 -9.53 -4.07 -20.79
C LEU A 119 -9.26 -4.73 -22.15
N ALA A 120 -8.19 -5.53 -22.26
CA ALA A 120 -7.85 -6.21 -23.50
C ALA A 120 -8.97 -7.15 -23.98
N VAL A 121 -9.56 -7.92 -23.06
CA VAL A 121 -10.70 -8.81 -23.35
C VAL A 121 -11.93 -8.02 -23.80
N GLY A 122 -12.26 -6.92 -23.12
CA GLY A 122 -13.39 -6.08 -23.50
C GLY A 122 -13.19 -5.37 -24.84
N LEU A 123 -11.99 -4.84 -25.09
CA LEU A 123 -11.64 -4.19 -26.36
C LEU A 123 -11.56 -5.19 -27.53
N ALA A 124 -11.23 -6.45 -27.26
CA ALA A 124 -11.29 -7.54 -28.24
C ALA A 124 -12.72 -7.94 -28.65
N GLY A 125 -13.75 -7.38 -28.00
CA GLY A 125 -15.16 -7.56 -28.39
C GLY A 125 -15.98 -8.45 -27.46
N VAL A 126 -15.43 -8.90 -26.33
CA VAL A 126 -16.22 -9.64 -25.32
C VAL A 126 -17.03 -8.64 -24.49
N PRO A 127 -18.35 -8.81 -24.29
CA PRO A 127 -19.25 -7.90 -23.56
C PRO A 127 -19.03 -7.89 -22.04
N VAL A 128 -17.83 -7.47 -21.62
CA VAL A 128 -17.41 -7.43 -20.21
C VAL A 128 -17.41 -6.04 -19.60
N PHE A 129 -17.64 -4.98 -20.40
CA PHE A 129 -17.82 -3.64 -19.86
C PHE A 129 -19.22 -3.45 -19.31
N SER A 130 -19.38 -2.37 -18.53
CA SER A 130 -20.66 -1.97 -17.95
C SER A 130 -21.79 -1.95 -18.98
N GLY A 131 -22.96 -2.46 -18.60
CA GLY A 131 -24.13 -2.55 -19.49
C GLY A 131 -23.97 -3.55 -20.63
N GLY A 132 -22.99 -4.46 -20.56
CA GLY A 132 -22.70 -5.42 -21.62
C GLY A 132 -21.96 -4.81 -22.81
N ALA A 133 -21.36 -3.62 -22.64
CA ALA A 133 -20.60 -2.97 -23.70
C ALA A 133 -19.28 -3.72 -24.02
N SER A 134 -18.78 -3.54 -25.24
CA SER A 134 -17.53 -4.14 -25.72
C SER A 134 -16.98 -3.44 -26.96
N GLY A 135 -15.74 -3.78 -27.31
CA GLY A 135 -15.06 -3.31 -28.50
C GLY A 135 -14.44 -1.92 -28.34
N LEU A 136 -13.75 -1.49 -29.38
CA LEU A 136 -13.05 -0.20 -29.42
C LEU A 136 -14.01 1.00 -29.39
N ALA A 137 -15.25 0.83 -29.83
CA ALA A 137 -16.26 1.90 -29.85
C ALA A 137 -16.54 2.49 -28.45
N VAL A 138 -16.34 1.71 -27.38
CA VAL A 138 -16.53 2.17 -25.99
C VAL A 138 -15.53 3.28 -25.62
N LEU A 139 -14.37 3.34 -26.27
CA LEU A 139 -13.38 4.40 -26.08
C LEU A 139 -13.78 5.73 -26.71
N ALA A 140 -14.80 5.73 -27.58
CA ALA A 140 -15.41 6.95 -28.11
C ALA A 140 -16.61 7.43 -27.28
N GLY A 141 -16.99 6.71 -26.22
CA GLY A 141 -18.15 7.02 -25.37
C GLY A 141 -17.82 7.83 -24.11
N PRO A 142 -18.84 8.25 -23.35
CA PRO A 142 -18.67 9.07 -22.13
C PRO A 142 -17.92 8.33 -21.02
N SER A 143 -17.88 7.00 -21.04
CA SER A 143 -17.16 6.15 -20.08
C SER A 143 -15.68 5.97 -20.38
N ALA A 144 -15.17 6.45 -21.53
CA ALA A 144 -13.81 6.18 -21.98
C ALA A 144 -12.75 6.64 -20.97
N GLY A 145 -12.93 7.83 -20.38
CA GLY A 145 -12.04 8.38 -19.37
C GLY A 145 -11.90 7.48 -18.14
N TYR A 146 -12.99 6.82 -17.71
CA TYR A 146 -12.97 5.88 -16.59
C TYR A 146 -12.20 4.61 -16.94
N LEU A 147 -12.47 4.01 -18.11
CA LEU A 147 -11.80 2.78 -18.55
C LEU A 147 -10.28 2.95 -18.66
N VAL A 148 -9.84 4.08 -19.24
CA VAL A 148 -8.41 4.40 -19.39
C VAL A 148 -7.75 4.63 -18.03
N ALA A 149 -8.49 5.12 -17.03
CA ALA A 149 -7.96 5.38 -15.70
C ALA A 149 -7.78 4.11 -14.84
N PHE A 150 -8.52 3.03 -15.11
CA PHE A 150 -8.53 1.85 -14.24
C PHE A 150 -7.16 1.21 -13.99
N PRO A 151 -6.28 1.02 -14.99
CA PRO A 151 -4.95 0.47 -14.74
C PRO A 151 -4.13 1.35 -13.77
N PHE A 152 -4.24 2.68 -13.93
CA PHE A 152 -3.57 3.64 -13.05
C PHE A 152 -4.14 3.62 -11.63
N ALA A 153 -5.47 3.48 -11.50
CA ALA A 153 -6.13 3.34 -10.22
C ALA A 153 -5.64 2.10 -9.45
N ALA A 154 -5.59 0.95 -10.13
CA ALA A 154 -5.10 -0.30 -9.54
C ALA A 154 -3.60 -0.21 -9.20
N ALA A 155 -2.79 0.40 -10.07
CA ALA A 155 -1.37 0.63 -9.81
C ALA A 155 -1.16 1.49 -8.56
N LEU A 156 -1.82 2.65 -8.51
CA LEU A 156 -1.66 3.62 -7.42
C LEU A 156 -2.19 3.07 -6.10
N ALA A 157 -3.40 2.50 -6.09
CA ALA A 157 -3.97 1.89 -4.90
C ALA A 157 -3.12 0.70 -4.40
N GLY A 158 -2.62 -0.14 -5.31
CA GLY A 158 -1.77 -1.28 -4.95
C GLY A 158 -0.38 -0.88 -4.45
N TRP A 159 0.17 0.22 -4.96
CA TRP A 159 1.43 0.80 -4.50
C TRP A 159 1.28 1.43 -3.12
N LEU A 160 0.27 2.29 -2.91
CA LEU A 160 -0.03 2.93 -1.62
C LEU A 160 -0.38 1.92 -0.53
N ALA A 161 -1.11 0.86 -0.91
CA ALA A 161 -1.42 -0.22 0.00
C ALA A 161 -0.13 -0.84 0.58
N GLY A 162 1.06 -0.58 0.00
CA GLY A 162 2.37 -1.11 0.41
C GLY A 162 2.60 -1.01 1.90
N ALA A 163 2.18 0.12 2.47
CA ALA A 163 2.22 0.41 3.90
C ALA A 163 1.41 -0.57 4.77
N ALA A 164 0.43 -1.28 4.20
CA ALA A 164 -0.36 -2.29 4.92
C ALA A 164 0.47 -3.50 5.37
N ARG A 165 1.69 -3.69 4.83
CA ARG A 165 2.60 -4.76 5.25
C ARG A 165 3.12 -4.58 6.68
N THR A 166 3.33 -3.33 7.10
CA THR A 166 3.83 -3.00 8.45
C THR A 166 2.70 -2.68 9.42
N ALA A 167 1.48 -2.42 8.93
CA ALA A 167 0.30 -2.18 9.75
C ALA A 167 -0.41 -3.49 10.16
N THR A 168 -1.10 -3.47 11.30
CA THR A 168 -1.91 -4.57 11.84
C THR A 168 -3.31 -4.10 12.26
N GLY A 169 -4.25 -5.03 12.42
CA GLY A 169 -5.61 -4.75 12.90
C GLY A 169 -6.32 -3.60 12.16
N GLN A 170 -6.91 -2.68 12.92
CA GLN A 170 -7.62 -1.52 12.39
C GLN A 170 -6.72 -0.58 11.57
N ALA A 171 -5.46 -0.42 11.94
CA ALA A 171 -4.53 0.43 11.19
C ALA A 171 -4.33 -0.10 9.76
N ARG A 172 -4.24 -1.43 9.58
CA ARG A 172 -4.17 -2.05 8.25
C ARG A 172 -5.41 -1.73 7.42
N TYR A 173 -6.59 -1.89 8.00
CA TYR A 173 -7.85 -1.57 7.32
C TYR A 173 -7.87 -0.10 6.86
N LEU A 174 -7.53 0.84 7.74
CA LEU A 174 -7.50 2.27 7.40
C LEU A 174 -6.48 2.61 6.31
N VAL A 175 -5.30 1.99 6.33
CA VAL A 175 -4.31 2.15 5.24
C VAL A 175 -4.89 1.68 3.91
N LEU A 176 -5.60 0.55 3.89
CA LEU A 176 -6.22 0.02 2.67
C LEU A 176 -7.36 0.90 2.17
N VAL A 177 -8.20 1.43 3.07
CA VAL A 177 -9.24 2.41 2.72
C VAL A 177 -8.61 3.65 2.09
N ALA A 178 -7.61 4.24 2.76
CA ALA A 178 -6.93 5.42 2.26
C ALA A 178 -6.26 5.17 0.90
N SER A 179 -5.65 4.01 0.72
CA SER A 179 -5.02 3.62 -0.55
C SER A 179 -6.03 3.53 -1.69
N GLY A 180 -7.20 2.95 -1.42
CA GLY A 180 -8.29 2.88 -2.39
C GLY A 180 -8.85 4.26 -2.74
N VAL A 181 -9.22 5.06 -1.72
CA VAL A 181 -9.79 6.40 -1.90
C VAL A 181 -8.83 7.33 -2.62
N ILE A 182 -7.54 7.35 -2.25
CA ILE A 182 -6.52 8.16 -2.94
C ILE A 182 -6.35 7.65 -4.38
N GLY A 183 -6.35 6.33 -4.56
CA GLY A 183 -6.31 5.69 -5.87
C GLY A 183 -7.43 6.20 -6.78
N THR A 184 -8.69 6.12 -6.36
CA THR A 184 -9.84 6.56 -7.16
C THR A 184 -9.90 8.08 -7.32
N ALA A 185 -9.65 8.85 -6.25
CA ALA A 185 -9.67 10.31 -6.24
C ALA A 185 -8.65 10.93 -7.21
N LEU A 186 -7.45 10.36 -7.32
CA LEU A 186 -6.39 10.91 -8.16
C LEU A 186 -6.38 10.37 -9.59
N THR A 187 -7.16 9.32 -9.88
CA THR A 187 -7.14 8.68 -11.22
C THR A 187 -8.53 8.65 -11.86
N ILE A 188 -9.45 7.87 -11.30
CA ILE A 188 -10.77 7.58 -11.90
C ILE A 188 -11.62 8.83 -11.99
N HIS A 189 -11.73 9.60 -10.90
CA HIS A 189 -12.55 10.82 -10.88
C HIS A 189 -12.04 11.87 -11.87
N PRO A 190 -10.77 12.31 -11.84
CA PRO A 190 -10.30 13.36 -12.77
C PRO A 190 -10.35 12.89 -14.23
N ALA A 191 -9.92 11.67 -14.53
CA ALA A 191 -9.96 11.16 -15.90
C ALA A 191 -11.40 10.95 -16.41
N GLY A 192 -12.30 10.49 -15.54
CA GLY A 192 -13.73 10.36 -15.84
C GLY A 192 -14.38 11.71 -16.14
N ILE A 193 -14.15 12.71 -15.28
CA ILE A 193 -14.66 14.07 -15.46
C ILE A 193 -14.12 14.69 -16.76
N VAL A 194 -12.81 14.60 -17.00
CA VAL A 194 -12.19 15.12 -18.23
C VAL A 194 -12.73 14.40 -19.47
N GLY A 195 -12.89 13.07 -19.41
CA GLY A 195 -13.47 12.29 -20.51
C GLY A 195 -14.91 12.71 -20.81
N MET A 196 -15.72 12.92 -19.77
CA MET A 196 -17.11 13.32 -19.89
C MET A 196 -17.24 14.75 -20.43
N ALA A 197 -16.43 15.69 -19.94
CA ALA A 197 -16.36 17.07 -20.46
C ALA A 197 -16.04 17.09 -21.96
N ARG A 198 -15.08 16.27 -22.41
CA ARG A 198 -14.72 16.17 -23.83
C ARG A 198 -15.80 15.53 -24.68
N TYR A 199 -16.47 14.48 -24.19
CA TYR A 199 -17.51 13.78 -24.94
C TYR A 199 -18.78 14.63 -25.10
N PHE A 200 -19.23 15.29 -24.04
CA PHE A 200 -20.44 16.11 -24.06
C PHE A 200 -20.21 17.57 -24.50
N HIS A 201 -18.96 17.97 -24.74
CA HIS A 201 -18.58 19.33 -25.08
C HIS A 201 -19.04 20.37 -24.04
N VAL A 202 -18.92 20.01 -22.75
CA VAL A 202 -19.28 20.88 -21.61
C VAL A 202 -18.05 21.28 -20.81
N ASP A 203 -18.20 22.30 -19.97
CA ASP A 203 -17.12 22.73 -19.07
C ASP A 203 -16.80 21.66 -18.01
N VAL A 204 -15.55 21.66 -17.54
CA VAL A 204 -15.07 20.71 -16.52
C VAL A 204 -15.86 20.85 -15.21
N SER A 205 -16.32 22.05 -14.87
CA SER A 205 -17.15 22.31 -13.68
C SER A 205 -18.53 21.65 -13.78
N GLU A 206 -19.14 21.69 -14.96
CA GLU A 206 -20.43 21.03 -15.21
C GLU A 206 -20.28 19.50 -15.17
N ALA A 207 -19.26 18.97 -15.84
CA ALA A 207 -18.93 17.55 -15.77
C ALA A 207 -18.60 17.08 -14.36
N PHE A 208 -17.95 17.92 -13.53
CA PHE A 208 -17.73 17.66 -12.11
C PHE A 208 -19.05 17.57 -11.35
N GLY A 209 -20.00 18.48 -11.61
CA GLY A 209 -21.34 18.45 -11.03
C GLY A 209 -22.06 17.13 -11.31
N TRP A 210 -21.96 16.62 -12.53
CA TRP A 210 -22.48 15.29 -12.87
C TRP A 210 -21.71 14.16 -12.19
N GLY A 211 -20.38 14.32 -12.09
CA GLY A 211 -19.48 13.37 -11.42
C GLY A 211 -19.74 13.21 -9.92
N ALA A 212 -20.33 14.21 -9.26
CA ALA A 212 -20.59 14.20 -7.82
C ALA A 212 -21.45 13.01 -7.37
N VAL A 213 -22.34 12.49 -8.23
CA VAL A 213 -23.20 11.33 -7.94
C VAL A 213 -22.40 10.06 -7.63
N TYR A 214 -21.18 9.94 -8.15
CA TYR A 214 -20.34 8.75 -7.97
C TYR A 214 -19.60 8.75 -6.62
N PHE A 215 -19.40 9.91 -5.99
CA PHE A 215 -18.55 10.06 -4.80
C PHE A 215 -19.06 9.24 -3.59
N PRO A 216 -20.34 9.32 -3.18
CA PRO A 216 -20.82 8.54 -2.04
C PRO A 216 -20.65 7.03 -2.26
N GLY A 217 -21.00 6.56 -3.47
CA GLY A 217 -20.85 5.17 -3.84
C GLY A 217 -19.39 4.72 -3.89
N ASP A 218 -18.48 5.60 -4.33
CA ASP A 218 -17.04 5.32 -4.36
C ASP A 218 -16.44 5.17 -2.96
N VAL A 219 -16.85 6.01 -2.00
CA VAL A 219 -16.42 5.87 -0.60
C VAL A 219 -16.87 4.52 -0.03
N VAL A 220 -18.15 4.18 -0.20
CA VAL A 220 -18.69 2.89 0.27
C VAL A 220 -17.94 1.71 -0.36
N LYS A 221 -17.68 1.76 -1.67
CA LYS A 221 -16.92 0.72 -2.37
C LYS A 221 -15.50 0.58 -1.83
N ASN A 222 -14.81 1.69 -1.55
CA ASN A 222 -13.45 1.64 -1.01
C ASN A 222 -13.41 1.07 0.42
N LEU A 223 -14.41 1.38 1.26
CA LEU A 223 -14.57 0.76 2.58
C LEU A 223 -14.74 -0.76 2.45
N LEU A 224 -15.63 -1.20 1.55
CA LEU A 224 -15.86 -2.62 1.29
C LEU A 224 -14.62 -3.31 0.72
N ALA A 225 -13.92 -2.69 -0.23
CA ALA A 225 -12.71 -3.25 -0.85
C ALA A 225 -11.61 -3.45 0.20
N ALA A 226 -11.41 -2.47 1.09
CA ALA A 226 -10.46 -2.59 2.19
C ALA A 226 -10.87 -3.69 3.18
N GLY A 227 -12.17 -3.85 3.46
CA GLY A 227 -12.69 -4.91 4.32
C GLY A 227 -12.40 -6.30 3.74
N VAL A 228 -12.73 -6.49 2.46
CA VAL A 228 -12.44 -7.73 1.72
C VAL A 228 -10.94 -7.99 1.66
N ALA A 229 -10.12 -7.00 1.33
CA ALA A 229 -8.67 -7.16 1.29
C ALA A 229 -8.09 -7.54 2.65
N THR A 230 -8.58 -6.94 3.75
CA THR A 230 -8.16 -7.29 5.11
C THR A 230 -8.52 -8.74 5.45
N ALA A 231 -9.74 -9.18 5.09
CA ALA A 231 -10.17 -10.56 5.29
C ALA A 231 -9.32 -11.56 4.46
N VAL A 232 -8.99 -11.21 3.21
CA VAL A 232 -8.08 -12.01 2.37
C VAL A 232 -6.72 -12.14 3.02
N PHE A 233 -6.14 -11.04 3.54
CA PHE A 233 -4.82 -11.09 4.20
C PHE A 233 -4.83 -11.82 5.55
N ALA A 234 -5.97 -11.93 6.21
CA ALA A 234 -6.10 -12.72 7.44
C ALA A 234 -6.02 -14.23 7.16
N HIS A 235 -6.59 -14.70 6.04
CA HIS A 235 -6.62 -16.13 5.68
C HIS A 235 -5.47 -16.55 4.74
N TYR A 236 -4.96 -15.61 3.94
CA TYR A 236 -3.90 -15.82 2.97
C TYR A 236 -2.77 -14.79 3.18
N PRO A 237 -2.05 -14.84 4.31
CA PRO A 237 -1.00 -13.87 4.64
C PRO A 237 0.15 -13.85 3.61
N ASP A 238 0.34 -14.95 2.89
CA ASP A 238 1.32 -15.05 1.81
C ASP A 238 1.08 -14.03 0.68
N LEU A 239 -0.18 -13.68 0.39
CA LEU A 239 -0.48 -12.66 -0.62
C LEU A 239 0.04 -11.29 -0.20
N LEU A 240 -0.02 -10.95 1.09
CA LEU A 240 0.50 -9.69 1.61
C LEU A 240 2.04 -9.65 1.54
N ARG A 241 2.70 -10.78 1.84
CA ARG A 241 4.17 -10.93 1.79
C ARG A 241 4.70 -10.88 0.36
N ARG A 242 3.98 -11.49 -0.59
CA ARG A 242 4.43 -11.71 -1.97
C ARG A 242 3.88 -10.72 -2.99
N ARG A 243 3.04 -9.77 -2.59
CA ARG A 243 2.52 -8.73 -3.50
C ARG A 243 3.69 -7.96 -4.10
N ARG A 244 3.71 -7.78 -5.42
CA ARG A 244 4.76 -7.05 -6.12
C ARG A 244 4.23 -5.82 -6.79
#